data_AF-A0AAV8WJX6-F1
#
_entry.id   AF-A0AAV8WJX6-F1
#
_cell.length_a   1.000
_cell.length_b   1.000
_cell.length_c   1.000
_cell.angle_alpha   90.00
_cell.angle_beta   90.00
_cell.angle_gamma   90.00
#
_symmetry.space_group_name_H-M   'P 1'
#
loop_
_entity.id
_entity.type
_entity.pdbx_description
1 polymer ?
#
loop_
_entity_poly.entity_id
_entity_poly.type
_entity_poly.pdbx_seq_one_letter_code
_entity_poly.pdbx_strand_id
1 'polypeptide(L)' 'MRGGLELALACDIRIAASNAKMGLVETKLAIMPGAGGTQFLPRTINPSIAKELIFTSKIIDGKVADKLGL' A
#
# COMPACT_ATOMS: atom_id res chain seq x y z
N MET A 1 6.50 -9.21 4.64
CA MET A 1 5.90 -9.99 3.55
C MET A 1 5.93 -9.14 2.29
N ARG A 2 6.54 -9.60 1.20
CA ARG A 2 6.45 -8.95 -0.11
C ARG A 2 5.08 -9.27 -0.73
N GLY A 3 4.47 -8.32 -1.42
CA GLY A 3 3.23 -8.54 -2.18
C GLY A 3 1.93 -8.72 -1.37
N GLY A 4 1.95 -8.77 -0.04
CA GLY A 4 0.72 -8.92 0.76
C GLY A 4 -0.25 -7.74 0.62
N LEU A 5 0.29 -6.52 0.55
CA LEU A 5 -0.52 -5.33 0.27
C LEU A 5 -0.97 -5.28 -1.20
N GLU A 6 -0.15 -5.74 -2.14
CA GLU A 6 -0.54 -5.81 -3.55
C GLU A 6 -1.70 -6.78 -3.77
N LEU A 7 -1.71 -7.92 -3.06
CA LEU A 7 -2.83 -8.84 -3.05
C LEU A 7 -4.09 -8.20 -2.46
N ALA A 8 -3.98 -7.52 -1.31
CA ALA A 8 -5.12 -6.84 -0.71
C ALA A 8 -5.68 -5.75 -1.63
N LEU A 9 -4.82 -5.00 -2.32
CA LEU A 9 -5.18 -3.97 -3.29
C LEU A 9 -5.89 -4.52 -4.54
N ALA A 10 -5.70 -5.80 -4.87
CA ALA A 10 -6.40 -6.47 -5.96
C ALA A 10 -7.83 -6.91 -5.58
N CYS A 11 -8.20 -6.86 -4.30
CA CYS A 11 -9.55 -7.18 -3.82
C CYS A 11 -10.49 -5.96 -3.89
N ASP A 12 -11.77 -6.23 -4.17
CA ASP A 12 -12.82 -5.19 -4.20
C ASP A 12 -13.08 -4.59 -2.81
N ILE A 13 -13.06 -5.44 -1.77
CA ILE A 13 -13.30 -5.07 -0.38
C ILE A 13 -12.06 -5.39 0.44
N ARG A 14 -11.68 -4.45 1.31
CA ARG A 14 -10.56 -4.59 2.24
C ARG A 14 -11.03 -4.30 3.65
N ILE A 15 -10.58 -5.12 4.60
CA ILE A 15 -10.82 -4.96 6.03
C ILE A 15 -9.45 -5.08 6.70
N ALA A 16 -9.05 -4.06 7.45
CA ALA A 16 -7.76 -4.03 8.13
C ALA A 16 -7.95 -4.00 9.65
N ALA A 17 -7.17 -4.81 10.37
CA ALA A 17 -7.04 -4.64 11.81
C ALA A 17 -6.35 -3.30 12.12
N SER A 18 -6.74 -2.64 13.21
CA SER A 18 -6.20 -1.31 13.56
C SER A 18 -4.68 -1.28 13.74
N ASN A 19 -4.07 -2.41 14.10
CA ASN A 19 -2.63 -2.59 14.26
C ASN A 19 -1.94 -3.25 13.04
N ALA A 20 -2.66 -3.52 11.96
CA ALA A 20 -2.09 -4.13 10.76
C ALA A 20 -1.05 -3.20 10.15
N LYS A 21 0.13 -3.74 9.81
CA LYS A 21 1.22 -2.98 9.17
C LYS A 21 1.18 -3.20 7.66
N MET A 22 1.04 -2.12 6.91
CA MET A 22 0.88 -2.14 5.45
C MET A 22 1.86 -1.18 4.78
N GLY A 23 2.47 -1.61 3.68
CA GLY A 23 3.35 -0.78 2.86
C GLY A 23 3.95 -1.56 1.70
N LEU A 24 4.27 -0.84 0.61
CA LEU A 24 5.02 -1.36 -0.53
C LEU A 24 6.51 -1.11 -0.25
N VAL A 25 7.21 -2.14 0.23
CA VAL A 25 8.59 -2.04 0.74
C VAL A 25 9.66 -2.44 -0.28
N GLU A 26 9.25 -2.69 -1.53
CA GLU A 26 10.12 -3.13 -2.62
C GLU A 26 11.20 -2.08 -2.93
N THR A 27 10.89 -0.78 -2.81
CA THR A 27 11.82 0.31 -3.14
C THR A 27 13.01 0.38 -2.17
N LYS A 28 12.88 -0.08 -0.92
CA LYS A 28 14.03 -0.29 0.00
C LYS A 28 15.07 -1.29 -0.53
N LEU A 29 14.66 -2.16 -1.44
CA LEU A 29 15.50 -3.19 -2.04
C LEU A 29 15.87 -2.84 -3.48
N ALA A 30 15.72 -1.57 -3.87
CA ALA A 30 15.96 -1.06 -5.23
C ALA A 30 15.12 -1.77 -6.31
N ILE A 31 13.92 -2.24 -5.93
CA ILE A 31 12.99 -2.96 -6.82
C ILE A 31 11.66 -2.19 -6.84
N MET A 32 10.95 -2.21 -7.96
CA MET A 32 9.60 -1.65 -8.04
C MET A 32 8.53 -2.66 -7.57
N PRO A 33 7.40 -2.20 -7.00
CA PRO A 33 6.25 -3.07 -6.73
C PRO A 33 5.73 -3.70 -8.03
N GLY A 34 5.75 -5.03 -8.09
CA GLY A 34 5.61 -5.78 -9.34
C GLY A 34 4.25 -6.44 -9.55
N ALA A 35 3.46 -6.64 -8.49
CA ALA A 35 2.12 -7.24 -8.56
C ALA A 35 1.00 -6.19 -8.65
N GLY A 36 1.30 -5.05 -9.31
CA GLY A 36 0.33 -3.99 -9.54
C GLY A 36 0.25 -2.94 -8.43
N GLY A 37 1.12 -2.95 -7.42
CA GLY A 37 1.12 -1.94 -6.34
C GLY A 37 1.25 -0.50 -6.84
N THR A 38 2.00 -0.28 -7.93
CA THR A 38 2.13 1.03 -8.60
C THR A 38 0.86 1.45 -9.35
N GLN A 39 -0.04 0.51 -9.62
CA GLN A 39 -1.28 0.73 -10.35
C GLN A 39 -2.50 0.80 -9.43
N PHE A 40 -2.63 -0.14 -8.50
CA PHE A 40 -3.80 -0.24 -7.63
C PHE A 40 -3.77 0.82 -6.52
N LEU A 41 -2.61 1.08 -5.92
CA LEU A 41 -2.53 2.04 -4.81
C LEU A 41 -2.94 3.47 -5.23
N PRO A 42 -2.46 4.03 -6.36
CA PRO A 42 -2.91 5.36 -6.80
C PRO A 42 -4.37 5.41 -7.30
N ARG A 43 -4.99 4.26 -7.58
CA ARG A 43 -6.43 4.16 -7.89
C ARG A 43 -7.29 4.04 -6.63
N THR A 44 -6.70 3.57 -5.55
CA THR A 44 -7.39 3.34 -4.27
C THR A 44 -7.38 4.60 -3.41
N ILE A 45 -6.24 5.29 -3.32
CA ILE A 45 -6.06 6.49 -2.48
C ILE A 45 -5.60 7.68 -3.30
N ASN A 46 -5.47 8.85 -2.66
CA ASN A 46 -4.94 10.04 -3.30
C ASN A 46 -3.59 9.75 -4.02
N PRO A 47 -3.44 10.07 -5.31
CA PRO A 47 -2.23 9.75 -6.08
C PRO A 47 -0.94 10.35 -5.53
N SER A 48 -0.98 11.52 -4.90
CA SER A 48 0.20 12.15 -4.30
C SER A 48 0.67 11.38 -3.07
N ILE A 49 -0.27 10.93 -2.24
CA ILE A 49 0.01 10.11 -1.05
C ILE A 49 0.49 8.72 -1.48
N ALA A 50 -0.14 8.11 -2.49
CA ALA A 50 0.31 6.83 -3.03
C ALA A 50 1.77 6.88 -3.50
N LYS A 51 2.15 7.95 -4.21
CA LYS A 51 3.55 8.18 -4.62
C LYS A 51 4.48 8.33 -3.43
N GLU A 52 4.09 9.08 -2.39
CA GLU A 52 4.87 9.16 -1.15
C GLU A 52 5.11 7.77 -0.57
N LEU A 53 4.05 6.97 -0.39
CA LEU A 53 4.14 5.62 0.20
C LEU A 53 5.03 4.69 -0.63
N ILE A 54 4.90 4.72 -1.96
CA ILE A 54 5.72 3.90 -2.88
C ILE A 54 7.19 4.33 -2.85
N PHE A 55 7.46 5.62 -2.99
CA PHE A 55 8.83 6.12 -3.10
C PHE A 55 9.60 6.01 -1.79
N THR A 56 8.92 6.18 -0.65
CA THR A 56 9.56 6.15 0.67
C THR A 56 9.55 4.77 1.32
N SER A 57 8.84 3.78 0.75
CA SER A 57 8.61 2.48 1.40
C SER A 57 8.04 2.64 2.82
N LYS A 58 7.19 3.66 3.03
CA LYS A 58 6.62 3.98 4.34
C LYS A 58 5.60 2.92 4.73
N ILE A 59 5.71 2.45 5.97
CA ILE A 59 4.76 1.50 6.56
C ILE A 59 3.75 2.31 7.37
N ILE A 60 2.47 2.07 7.11
CA ILE A 60 1.35 2.66 7.83
C ILE A 60 0.62 1.58 8.63
N ASP A 61 -0.13 2.00 9.64
CA ASP A 61 -1.03 1.12 10.38
C ASP A 61 -2.45 1.11 9.79
N GLY A 62 -3.32 0.24 10.30
CA GLY A 62 -4.70 0.15 9.85
C GLY A 62 -5.53 1.41 10.09
N LYS A 63 -5.21 2.20 11.14
CA LYS A 63 -5.92 3.46 11.43
C LYS A 63 -5.59 4.53 10.41
N VAL A 64 -4.32 4.61 9.98
CA VAL A 64 -3.90 5.53 8.92
C VAL A 64 -4.43 5.05 7.57
N ALA A 65 -4.42 3.75 7.30
CA ALA A 65 -4.98 3.19 6.08
C ALA A 65 -6.47 3.54 5.89
N ASP A 66 -7.29 3.32 6.93
CA ASP A 66 -8.71 3.66 6.93
C ASP A 66 -8.96 5.15 6.62
N LYS A 67 -8.20 6.05 7.25
CA LYS A 67 -8.25 7.50 6.98
C LYS A 67 -7.87 7.89 5.54
N LEU A 68 -7.04 7.09 4.88
CA LEU A 68 -6.59 7.32 3.51
C LEU A 68 -7.53 6.70 2.47
N GLY A 69 -8.51 5.89 2.88
CA GLY A 69 -9.39 5.12 1.99
C GLY A 69 -8.76 3.83 1.47
N LEU A 70 -7.74 3.31 2.17
CA LEU A 70 -7.05 2.05 1.85
C LEU A 70 -7.71 0.87 2.57
#